data_AF-A0A0F0CLN3-F1
#
_entry.id   AF-A0A0F0CLN3-F1
#
_cell.length_a   1.000
_cell.length_b   1.000
_cell.length_c   1.000
_cell.angle_alpha   90.00
_cell.angle_beta   90.00
_cell.angle_gamma   90.00
#
_symmetry.space_group_name_H-M   'P 1'
#
loop_
_entity.id
_entity.type
_entity.pdbx_description
1 polymer ?
#
loop_
_entity_poly.entity_id
_entity_poly.type
_entity_poly.pdbx_seq_one_letter_code
_entity_poly.pdbx_strand_id
1 'polypeptide(L)'
;MPNDGEIDYDGFKKRGFLRSKEDGFFIFRARMICGNFKAEQLVKIADIASRYARGMVHMTVRQGVEVPFIRLNDIENVEKEAREAGILTGTSGPRLRAVTVCPGNNWCKSGLVNTFKLAERLENERGISSGMELPHKFKIVISGCPNTCTRAQCSEIGVTGAVDISGNKKIGFAVYLAGSGGRMTKIGFKLDKIYSEDEVLDLIEIIVKFFKDNAEPRQRLGALIEKIGKDNFLKAVGITV
;
A
#
# COMPACT_ATOMS: atom_id res chain seq x y z
N MET A 1 13.28 33.72 0.81
CA MET A 1 12.49 32.48 0.99
C MET A 1 11.62 32.71 2.22
N PRO A 2 10.36 32.23 2.26
CA PRO A 2 9.54 32.34 3.47
C PRO A 2 10.30 31.73 4.65
N ASN A 3 10.17 32.31 5.84
CA ASN A 3 10.76 31.73 7.05
C ASN A 3 10.16 30.33 7.25
N ASP A 4 11.01 29.33 7.53
CA ASP A 4 10.66 27.91 7.66
C ASP A 4 9.50 27.62 8.65
N GLY A 5 9.17 28.57 9.52
CA GLY A 5 8.09 28.49 10.52
C GLY A 5 6.65 28.70 10.00
N GLU A 6 6.45 29.17 8.77
CA GLU A 6 5.09 29.43 8.20
C GLU A 6 4.62 28.35 7.21
N ILE A 7 5.46 27.37 6.89
CA ILE A 7 5.16 26.35 5.86
C ILE A 7 4.36 25.19 6.49
N ASP A 8 3.13 24.96 6.01
CA ASP A 8 2.29 23.83 6.44
C ASP A 8 2.79 22.48 5.87
N TYR A 9 3.87 21.97 6.47
CA TYR A 9 4.47 20.70 6.09
C TYR A 9 3.52 19.49 6.22
N ASP A 10 2.59 19.53 7.17
CA ASP A 10 1.68 18.41 7.40
C ASP A 10 0.52 18.39 6.40
N GLY A 11 0.03 19.57 5.99
CA GLY A 11 -0.87 19.71 4.84
C GLY A 11 -0.24 19.20 3.54
N PHE A 12 1.02 19.56 3.26
CA PHE A 12 1.72 19.07 2.08
C PHE A 12 1.93 17.55 2.06
N LYS A 13 2.23 16.93 3.21
CA LYS A 13 2.31 15.46 3.31
C LYS A 13 1.00 14.75 2.99
N LYS A 14 -0.14 15.37 3.33
CA LYS A 14 -1.48 14.86 2.98
C LYS A 14 -1.74 14.98 1.48
N ARG A 15 -1.18 16.01 0.84
CA ARG A 15 -1.24 16.26 -0.62
C ARG A 15 -0.17 15.51 -1.43
N GLY A 16 0.65 14.67 -0.79
CA GLY A 16 1.67 13.87 -1.48
C GLY A 16 3.02 14.52 -1.70
N PHE A 17 3.27 15.65 -1.06
CA PHE A 17 4.54 16.35 -1.10
C PHE A 17 5.31 16.11 0.20
N LEU A 18 6.49 15.52 0.10
CA LEU A 18 7.35 15.22 1.25
C LEU A 18 8.49 16.23 1.32
N ARG A 19 8.77 16.76 2.50
CA ARG A 19 9.93 17.65 2.72
C ARG A 19 11.22 16.90 2.37
N SER A 20 12.05 17.49 1.52
CA SER A 20 13.41 17.02 1.26
C SER A 20 14.35 17.41 2.41
N LYS A 21 15.56 16.83 2.45
CA LYS A 21 16.62 17.32 3.34
C LYS A 21 17.15 18.69 2.88
N GLU A 22 17.06 18.98 1.59
CA GLU A 22 17.40 20.28 1.02
C GLU A 22 16.23 21.23 1.26
N ASP A 23 16.49 22.37 1.90
CA ASP A 23 15.44 23.33 2.25
C ASP A 23 14.80 23.95 1.01
N GLY A 24 13.49 24.22 1.09
CA GLY A 24 12.70 24.72 -0.03
C GLY A 24 12.34 23.69 -1.10
N PHE A 25 12.79 22.44 -0.96
CA PHE A 25 12.50 21.35 -1.90
C PHE A 25 11.63 20.23 -1.31
N PHE A 26 10.84 19.64 -2.19
CA PHE A 26 9.86 18.61 -1.89
C PHE A 26 9.98 17.45 -2.88
N ILE A 27 9.46 16.31 -2.47
CA ILE A 27 9.30 15.13 -3.30
C ILE A 27 7.81 14.95 -3.56
N PHE A 28 7.40 15.07 -4.81
CA PHE A 28 6.06 14.71 -5.25
C PHE A 28 5.97 13.19 -5.35
N ARG A 29 5.05 12.56 -4.61
CA ARG A 29 4.77 11.14 -4.72
C ARG A 29 3.49 10.94 -5.53
N ALA A 30 3.58 10.26 -6.66
CA ALA A 30 2.43 9.82 -7.43
C ALA A 30 1.79 8.56 -6.81
N ARG A 31 0.47 8.47 -6.90
CA ARG A 31 -0.32 7.29 -6.57
C ARG A 31 -0.89 6.69 -7.84
N MET A 32 -0.74 5.38 -7.97
CA MET A 32 -1.51 4.54 -8.88
C MET A 32 -1.88 3.23 -8.19
N ILE A 33 -2.98 2.64 -8.63
CA ILE A 33 -3.40 1.31 -8.19
C ILE A 33 -2.38 0.30 -8.70
N CYS A 34 -1.83 -0.54 -7.80
CA CYS A 34 -0.89 -1.61 -8.16
C CYS A 34 0.40 -1.16 -8.88
N GLY A 35 0.72 0.14 -8.87
CA GLY A 35 1.83 0.68 -9.64
C GLY A 35 1.66 0.60 -11.16
N ASN A 36 0.42 0.47 -11.63
CA ASN A 36 0.12 0.42 -13.06
C ASN A 36 -0.08 1.86 -13.59
N PHE A 37 0.77 2.27 -14.52
CA PHE A 37 0.69 3.57 -15.18
C PHE A 37 0.36 3.38 -16.65
N LYS A 38 -0.50 4.25 -17.20
CA LYS A 38 -0.64 4.36 -18.64
C LYS A 38 0.61 5.01 -19.24
N ALA A 39 0.90 4.73 -20.52
CA ALA A 39 2.07 5.28 -21.20
C ALA A 39 2.08 6.82 -21.16
N GLU A 40 0.92 7.44 -21.37
CA GLU A 40 0.75 8.90 -21.37
C GLU A 40 1.03 9.49 -19.97
N GLN A 41 0.69 8.76 -18.91
CA GLN A 41 0.98 9.18 -17.53
C GLN A 41 2.49 9.14 -17.25
N LEU A 42 3.21 8.14 -17.76
CA LEU A 42 4.66 8.06 -17.63
C LEU A 42 5.35 9.19 -18.38
N VAL A 43 4.88 9.52 -19.60
CA VAL A 43 5.36 10.68 -20.35
C VAL A 43 5.14 11.97 -19.55
N LYS A 44 3.94 12.15 -18.99
CA LYS A 44 3.66 13.33 -18.16
C LYS A 44 4.57 13.42 -16.92
N ILE A 45 4.84 12.30 -16.27
CA ILE A 45 5.79 12.26 -15.13
C ILE A 45 7.18 12.68 -15.58
N ALA A 46 7.65 12.22 -16.75
CA ALA A 46 8.94 12.62 -17.30
C ALA A 46 8.99 14.12 -17.63
N ASP A 47 7.90 14.70 -18.15
CA ASP A 47 7.79 16.14 -18.42
C ASP A 47 7.81 16.99 -17.15
N ILE A 48 7.08 16.54 -16.11
CA ILE A 48 7.11 17.16 -14.78
C ILE A 48 8.53 17.08 -14.22
N ALA A 49 9.16 15.92 -14.32
CA ALA A 49 10.51 15.72 -13.79
C ALA A 49 11.54 16.61 -14.52
N SER A 50 11.45 16.72 -15.84
CA SER A 50 12.36 17.53 -16.65
C SER A 50 12.28 19.01 -16.29
N ARG A 51 11.08 19.54 -16.01
CA ARG A 51 10.88 20.97 -15.69
C ARG A 51 11.11 21.31 -14.22
N TYR A 52 10.70 20.43 -13.32
CA TYR A 52 10.62 20.75 -11.89
C TYR A 52 11.57 19.93 -11.01
N ALA A 53 12.20 18.87 -11.54
CA ALA A 53 12.89 17.85 -10.73
C ALA A 53 14.30 17.53 -11.21
N ARG A 54 14.94 18.42 -11.98
CA ARG A 54 16.27 18.20 -12.56
C ARG A 54 16.33 16.95 -13.46
N GLY A 55 15.21 16.58 -14.09
CA GLY A 55 15.09 15.38 -14.93
C GLY A 55 15.09 14.06 -14.16
N MET A 56 14.95 14.07 -12.83
CA MET A 56 15.03 12.87 -12.01
C MET A 56 13.67 12.27 -11.68
N VAL A 57 13.58 10.95 -11.76
CA VAL A 57 12.44 10.14 -11.31
C VAL A 57 12.96 9.02 -10.44
N HIS A 58 12.28 8.76 -9.33
CA HIS A 58 12.61 7.70 -8.38
C HIS A 58 11.47 6.68 -8.30
N MET A 59 11.81 5.39 -8.48
CA MET A 59 10.86 4.29 -8.30
C MET A 59 10.95 3.72 -6.89
N THR A 60 9.81 3.56 -6.24
CA THR A 60 9.75 3.08 -4.85
C THR A 60 9.61 1.55 -4.78
N VAL A 61 10.00 0.99 -3.64
CA VAL A 61 9.83 -0.45 -3.33
C VAL A 61 8.38 -0.94 -3.26
N ARG A 62 7.39 -0.03 -3.36
CA ARG A 62 5.95 -0.35 -3.42
C ARG A 62 5.32 -0.01 -4.77
N GLN A 63 6.13 -0.02 -5.84
CA GLN A 63 5.67 0.20 -7.22
C GLN A 63 5.07 1.60 -7.45
N GLY A 64 5.35 2.56 -6.56
CA GLY A 64 5.01 3.97 -6.74
C GLY A 64 6.15 4.76 -7.38
N VAL A 65 5.83 5.95 -7.89
CA VAL A 65 6.78 6.88 -8.51
C VAL A 65 6.89 8.15 -7.67
N GLU A 66 8.12 8.64 -7.54
CA GLU A 66 8.47 9.86 -6.83
C GLU A 66 9.26 10.79 -7.75
N VAL A 67 8.95 12.07 -7.67
CA VAL A 67 9.62 13.13 -8.42
C VAL A 67 10.24 14.09 -7.40
N PRO A 68 11.57 14.04 -7.18
CA PRO A 68 12.27 14.85 -6.18
C PRO A 68 12.48 16.29 -6.64
N PHE A 69 13.08 17.13 -5.78
CA PHE A 69 13.51 18.51 -6.11
C PHE A 69 12.42 19.48 -6.58
N ILE A 70 11.15 19.22 -6.27
CA ILE A 70 10.06 20.16 -6.52
C ILE A 70 10.21 21.35 -5.57
N ARG A 71 10.31 22.57 -6.10
CA ARG A 71 10.38 23.78 -5.25
C ARG A 71 9.02 24.05 -4.60
N LEU A 72 9.01 24.68 -3.42
CA LEU A 72 7.78 25.08 -2.73
C LEU A 72 6.79 25.82 -3.65
N ASN A 73 7.29 26.79 -4.42
CA ASN A 73 6.45 27.61 -5.31
C ASN A 73 5.92 26.84 -6.53
N ASP A 74 6.49 25.67 -6.84
CA ASP A 74 6.09 24.84 -7.98
C ASP A 74 5.06 23.76 -7.59
N ILE A 75 4.77 23.57 -6.30
CA ILE A 75 3.89 22.50 -5.80
C ILE A 75 2.51 22.55 -6.46
N GLU A 76 1.87 23.73 -6.51
CA GLU A 76 0.52 23.87 -7.06
C GLU A 76 0.48 23.59 -8.56
N ASN A 77 1.51 24.01 -9.29
CA ASN A 77 1.64 23.73 -10.72
C ASN A 77 1.80 22.23 -10.97
N VAL A 78 2.70 21.57 -10.24
CA VAL A 78 2.92 20.11 -10.34
C VAL A 78 1.65 19.34 -10.01
N GLU A 79 0.94 19.74 -8.95
CA GLU A 79 -0.31 19.08 -8.56
C GLU A 79 -1.40 19.23 -9.64
N LYS A 80 -1.56 20.43 -10.20
CA LYS A 80 -2.51 20.69 -11.30
C LYS A 80 -2.20 19.81 -12.50
N GLU A 81 -0.94 19.79 -12.94
CA GLU A 81 -0.52 19.02 -14.10
C GLU A 81 -0.63 17.50 -13.92
N ALA A 82 -0.33 17.00 -12.73
CA ALA A 82 -0.53 15.59 -12.39
C ALA A 82 -2.02 15.24 -12.45
N ARG A 83 -2.88 16.10 -11.89
CA ARG A 83 -4.33 15.90 -11.88
C ARG A 83 -4.93 15.90 -13.29
N GLU A 84 -4.50 16.80 -14.16
CA GLU A 84 -4.91 16.86 -15.58
C GLU A 84 -4.56 15.58 -16.34
N ALA A 85 -3.46 14.91 -15.97
CA ALA A 85 -3.09 13.61 -16.53
C ALA A 85 -3.71 12.40 -15.81
N GLY A 86 -4.63 12.63 -14.87
CA GLY A 86 -5.26 11.58 -14.07
C GLY A 86 -4.30 10.86 -13.12
N ILE A 87 -3.18 11.49 -12.76
CA ILE A 87 -2.22 10.97 -11.78
C ILE A 87 -2.69 11.44 -10.40
N LEU A 88 -3.04 10.49 -9.54
CA LEU A 88 -3.44 10.80 -8.17
C LEU A 88 -2.23 11.16 -7.32
N THR A 89 -2.44 12.00 -6.31
CA THR A 89 -1.40 12.29 -5.33
C THR A 89 -1.30 11.14 -4.32
N GLY A 90 -0.07 10.68 -4.09
CA GLY A 90 0.26 9.76 -3.03
C GLY A 90 0.09 10.42 -1.67
N THR A 91 0.06 9.61 -0.62
CA THR A 91 0.01 10.14 0.75
C THR A 91 1.09 9.50 1.61
N SER A 92 1.43 10.20 2.69
CA SER A 92 2.36 9.72 3.71
C SER A 92 1.76 9.86 5.10
N GLY A 93 2.46 9.31 6.10
CA GLY A 93 2.02 9.33 7.49
C GLY A 93 1.23 8.08 7.91
N PRO A 94 0.35 8.22 8.92
CA PRO A 94 -0.43 7.12 9.50
C PRO A 94 -1.65 6.82 8.62
N ARG A 95 -1.39 6.16 7.49
CA ARG A 95 -2.37 5.86 6.45
C ARG A 95 -2.09 4.50 5.82
N LEU A 96 -3.12 3.95 5.17
CA LEU A 96 -2.96 2.83 4.27
C LEU A 96 -2.04 3.22 3.10
N ARG A 97 -1.04 2.39 2.82
CA ARG A 97 -0.17 2.55 1.65
C ARG A 97 -0.77 1.86 0.44
N ALA A 98 -0.40 2.32 -0.76
CA ALA A 98 -0.74 1.64 -2.00
C ALA A 98 -0.50 0.12 -1.90
N VAL A 99 -1.50 -0.65 -2.33
CA VAL A 99 -1.45 -2.11 -2.37
C VAL A 99 -0.38 -2.51 -3.37
N THR A 100 0.55 -3.37 -2.93
CA THR A 100 1.65 -3.86 -3.79
C THR A 100 1.26 -5.24 -4.31
N VAL A 101 1.39 -5.46 -5.61
CA VAL A 101 0.97 -6.71 -6.26
C VAL A 101 2.07 -7.26 -7.16
N CYS A 102 2.13 -8.59 -7.36
CA CYS A 102 2.91 -9.13 -8.48
C CYS A 102 2.04 -9.17 -9.74
N PRO A 103 2.59 -9.49 -10.93
CA PRO A 103 1.83 -9.67 -12.17
C PRO A 103 0.59 -10.59 -12.03
N GLY A 104 0.64 -11.58 -11.13
CA GLY A 104 -0.43 -12.58 -10.99
C GLY A 104 -0.61 -13.40 -12.26
N ASN A 105 -1.76 -14.08 -12.38
CA ASN A 105 -2.10 -14.86 -13.57
C ASN A 105 -2.51 -14.00 -14.79
N ASN A 106 -2.45 -12.66 -14.68
CA ASN A 106 -2.66 -11.74 -15.80
C ASN A 106 -1.57 -11.92 -16.87
N TRP A 107 -0.32 -12.13 -16.42
CA TRP A 107 0.84 -12.24 -17.32
C TRP A 107 1.84 -13.33 -16.89
N CYS A 108 1.92 -13.66 -15.60
CA CYS A 108 2.88 -14.64 -15.11
C CYS A 108 2.33 -16.05 -15.22
N LYS A 109 3.07 -16.94 -15.90
CA LYS A 109 2.73 -18.36 -16.05
C LYS A 109 2.65 -19.11 -14.72
N SER A 110 3.36 -18.64 -13.69
CA SER A 110 3.31 -19.21 -12.34
C SER A 110 2.20 -18.63 -11.47
N GLY A 111 1.47 -17.61 -11.95
CA GLY A 111 0.39 -17.00 -11.21
C GLY A 111 -0.82 -17.93 -11.11
N LEU A 112 -1.32 -18.14 -9.89
CA LEU A 112 -2.54 -18.91 -9.64
C LEU A 112 -3.78 -18.02 -9.64
N VAL A 113 -3.64 -16.78 -9.15
CA VAL A 113 -4.75 -15.84 -8.96
C VAL A 113 -4.48 -14.49 -9.62
N ASN A 114 -5.56 -13.75 -9.88
CA ASN A 114 -5.49 -12.39 -10.41
C ASN A 114 -5.31 -11.39 -9.26
N THR A 115 -4.09 -10.87 -9.15
CA THR A 115 -3.70 -9.95 -8.07
C THR A 115 -4.23 -8.54 -8.27
N PHE A 116 -4.30 -8.06 -9.51
CA PHE A 116 -4.80 -6.73 -9.86
C PHE A 116 -6.29 -6.63 -9.59
N LYS A 117 -7.06 -7.63 -10.04
CA LYS A 117 -8.50 -7.72 -9.75
C LYS A 117 -8.77 -7.64 -8.25
N LEU A 118 -8.07 -8.43 -7.43
CA LEU A 118 -8.27 -8.40 -5.97
C LEU A 118 -7.98 -7.01 -5.38
N ALA A 119 -6.90 -6.35 -5.82
CA ALA A 119 -6.56 -5.01 -5.35
C ALA A 119 -7.58 -3.94 -5.80
N GLU A 120 -8.07 -4.02 -7.04
CA GLU A 120 -9.11 -3.12 -7.56
C GLU A 120 -10.43 -3.30 -6.81
N ARG A 121 -10.82 -4.55 -6.52
CA ARG A 121 -12.02 -4.83 -5.71
C ARG A 121 -11.89 -4.31 -4.28
N LEU A 122 -10.72 -4.44 -3.65
CA LEU A 122 -10.46 -3.83 -2.33
C LEU A 122 -10.69 -2.31 -2.35
N GLU A 123 -10.17 -1.64 -3.38
CA GLU A 123 -10.28 -0.18 -3.50
C GLU A 123 -11.71 0.26 -3.86
N ASN A 124 -12.34 -0.37 -4.85
CA ASN A 124 -13.63 0.05 -5.40
C ASN A 124 -14.84 -0.46 -4.61
N GLU A 125 -14.80 -1.69 -4.10
CA GLU A 125 -15.95 -2.31 -3.41
C GLU A 125 -15.90 -2.12 -1.90
N ARG A 126 -14.71 -2.07 -1.31
CA ARG A 126 -14.53 -1.96 0.16
C ARG A 126 -14.01 -0.60 0.61
N GLY A 127 -13.69 0.30 -0.33
CA GLY A 127 -13.11 1.62 -0.02
C GLY A 127 -11.71 1.55 0.59
N ILE A 128 -11.06 0.38 0.58
CA ILE A 128 -9.74 0.13 1.18
C ILE A 128 -8.67 0.64 0.23
N SER A 129 -8.51 1.95 0.22
CA SER A 129 -7.74 2.68 -0.77
C SER A 129 -6.54 3.42 -0.16
N SER A 130 -5.50 3.64 -0.97
CA SER A 130 -4.30 4.34 -0.51
C SER A 130 -4.64 5.73 0.02
N GLY A 131 -4.17 6.06 1.22
CA GLY A 131 -4.47 7.33 1.88
C GLY A 131 -5.62 7.31 2.88
N MET A 132 -6.34 6.19 3.01
CA MET A 132 -7.23 5.96 4.15
C MET A 132 -6.49 6.20 5.46
N GLU A 133 -7.08 7.03 6.33
CA GLU A 133 -6.51 7.35 7.65
C GLU A 133 -6.62 6.15 8.60
N LEU A 134 -5.50 5.84 9.24
CA LEU A 134 -5.37 4.73 10.18
C LEU A 134 -4.49 5.17 11.36
N PRO A 135 -4.51 4.51 12.53
CA PRO A 135 -3.68 4.89 13.67
C PRO A 135 -2.16 4.89 13.40
N HIS A 136 -1.72 4.13 12.40
CA HIS A 136 -0.36 4.16 11.89
C HIS A 136 -0.27 3.66 10.43
N LYS A 137 0.94 3.67 9.84
CA LYS A 137 1.17 3.15 8.48
C LYS A 137 0.78 1.67 8.42
N PHE A 138 -0.03 1.32 7.41
CA PHE A 138 -0.55 -0.02 7.20
C PHE A 138 -0.27 -0.45 5.76
N LYS A 139 0.08 -1.73 5.55
CA LYS A 139 0.45 -2.24 4.23
C LYS A 139 -0.31 -3.53 3.95
N ILE A 140 -0.94 -3.55 2.78
CA ILE A 140 -1.51 -4.76 2.18
C ILE A 140 -0.61 -5.12 0.99
N VAL A 141 -0.27 -6.40 0.87
CA VAL A 141 0.57 -6.91 -0.21
C VAL A 141 -0.01 -8.22 -0.73
N ILE A 142 -0.14 -8.33 -2.05
CA ILE A 142 -0.74 -9.48 -2.73
C ILE A 142 0.30 -10.11 -3.65
N SER A 143 0.39 -11.43 -3.64
CA SER A 143 1.19 -12.23 -4.56
C SER A 143 0.31 -13.28 -5.20
N GLY A 144 0.51 -13.54 -6.49
CA GLY A 144 -0.35 -14.44 -7.26
C GLY A 144 -0.10 -15.93 -7.01
N CYS A 145 0.99 -16.29 -6.33
CA CYS A 145 1.38 -17.68 -6.07
C CYS A 145 2.31 -17.77 -4.84
N PRO A 146 2.65 -19.00 -4.38
CA PRO A 146 3.48 -19.20 -3.19
C PRO A 146 4.92 -18.66 -3.29
N ASN A 147 5.42 -18.33 -4.49
CA ASN A 147 6.75 -17.74 -4.68
C ASN A 147 6.90 -16.34 -4.04
N THR A 148 5.80 -15.67 -3.72
CA THR A 148 5.77 -14.44 -2.90
C THR A 148 6.74 -13.34 -3.39
N CYS A 149 6.82 -13.07 -4.69
CA CYS A 149 7.75 -12.07 -5.25
C CYS A 149 7.60 -10.66 -4.63
N THR A 150 6.42 -10.32 -4.09
CA THR A 150 6.18 -9.05 -3.39
C THR A 150 6.52 -9.05 -1.91
N ARG A 151 7.00 -10.19 -1.36
CA ARG A 151 7.26 -10.40 0.07
C ARG A 151 6.00 -10.19 0.91
N ALA A 152 4.92 -10.91 0.55
CA ALA A 152 3.61 -10.76 1.19
C ALA A 152 3.68 -10.99 2.70
N GLN A 153 4.49 -11.95 3.18
CA GLN A 153 4.60 -12.24 4.61
C GLN A 153 5.26 -11.10 5.43
N CYS A 154 5.87 -10.10 4.79
CA CYS A 154 6.56 -9.00 5.48
C CYS A 154 5.68 -7.74 5.63
N SER A 155 4.36 -7.85 5.47
CA SER A 155 3.41 -6.74 5.58
C SER A 155 2.32 -7.03 6.61
N GLU A 156 1.62 -5.99 7.06
CA GLU A 156 0.55 -6.11 8.05
C GLU A 156 -0.49 -7.16 7.62
N ILE A 157 -0.87 -7.12 6.34
CA ILE A 157 -1.63 -8.19 5.67
C ILE A 157 -0.89 -8.59 4.40
N GLY A 158 -0.55 -9.88 4.32
CA GLY A 158 -0.02 -10.54 3.14
C GLY A 158 -1.04 -11.52 2.58
N VAL A 159 -1.24 -11.51 1.27
CA VAL A 159 -2.09 -12.46 0.57
C VAL A 159 -1.27 -13.16 -0.51
N THR A 160 -1.33 -14.48 -0.58
CA THR A 160 -0.70 -15.24 -1.67
C THR A 160 -1.70 -16.18 -2.33
N GLY A 161 -1.65 -16.32 -3.66
CA GLY A 161 -2.33 -17.41 -4.33
C GLY A 161 -1.83 -18.76 -3.81
N ALA A 162 -2.74 -19.68 -3.56
CA ALA A 162 -2.46 -20.99 -2.99
C ALA A 162 -3.39 -22.04 -3.58
N VAL A 163 -3.00 -23.31 -3.46
CA VAL A 163 -3.85 -24.45 -3.81
C VAL A 163 -4.17 -25.18 -2.53
N ASP A 164 -5.45 -25.35 -2.25
CA ASP A 164 -5.93 -26.31 -1.26
C ASP A 164 -5.71 -27.71 -1.84
N ILE A 165 -4.88 -28.50 -1.18
CA ILE A 165 -4.60 -29.88 -1.58
C ILE A 165 -5.47 -30.90 -0.84
N SER A 166 -6.35 -30.44 0.06
CA SER A 166 -7.33 -31.29 0.72
C SER A 166 -8.55 -31.48 -0.19
N GLY A 167 -8.92 -32.75 -0.43
CA GLY A 167 -10.06 -33.09 -1.30
C GLY A 167 -9.91 -32.61 -2.76
N ASN A 168 -10.90 -31.87 -3.25
CA ASN A 168 -10.96 -31.42 -4.65
C ASN A 168 -10.07 -30.19 -4.84
N LYS A 169 -8.77 -30.37 -5.15
CA LYS A 169 -7.78 -29.32 -5.43
C LYS A 169 -8.37 -27.96 -5.85
N LYS A 170 -8.54 -27.01 -4.92
CA LYS A 170 -9.11 -25.68 -5.20
C LYS A 170 -8.03 -24.61 -5.17
N ILE A 171 -8.04 -23.72 -6.16
CA ILE A 171 -7.23 -22.51 -6.12
C ILE A 171 -7.95 -21.49 -5.24
N GLY A 172 -7.20 -20.84 -4.35
CA GLY A 172 -7.68 -19.76 -3.52
C GLY A 172 -6.52 -18.93 -2.99
N PHE A 173 -6.70 -18.38 -1.79
CA PHE A 173 -5.76 -17.44 -1.20
C PHE A 173 -5.33 -17.88 0.19
N ALA A 174 -4.03 -17.88 0.44
CA ALA A 174 -3.48 -17.96 1.79
C ALA A 174 -3.26 -16.53 2.33
N VAL A 175 -3.61 -16.32 3.60
CA VAL A 175 -3.49 -15.03 4.26
C VAL A 175 -2.45 -15.10 5.38
N TYR A 176 -1.63 -14.06 5.47
CA TYR A 176 -0.59 -13.86 6.45
C TYR A 176 -0.83 -12.55 7.18
N LEU A 177 -0.74 -12.56 8.51
CA LEU A 177 -1.01 -11.40 9.35
C LEU A 177 0.19 -11.02 10.20
N ALA A 178 0.26 -9.77 10.64
CA ALA A 178 1.28 -9.26 11.57
C ALA A 178 2.72 -9.18 11.02
N GLY A 179 2.92 -9.22 9.70
CA GLY A 179 4.23 -9.04 9.10
C GLY A 179 4.74 -7.60 9.18
N SER A 180 6.06 -7.42 9.16
CA SER A 180 6.69 -6.11 9.10
C SER A 180 8.09 -6.19 8.50
N GLY A 181 8.32 -5.53 7.36
CA GLY A 181 9.66 -5.25 6.81
C GLY A 181 10.24 -3.90 7.28
N GLY A 182 9.90 -3.46 8.49
CA GLY A 182 10.40 -2.20 9.08
C GLY A 182 11.64 -2.41 9.96
N ARG A 183 11.92 -1.44 10.85
CA ARG A 183 13.03 -1.52 11.83
C ARG A 183 12.96 -2.78 12.70
N MET A 184 11.75 -3.13 13.14
CA MET A 184 11.48 -4.44 13.71
C MET A 184 10.92 -5.33 12.61
N THR A 185 11.75 -6.27 12.16
CA THR A 185 11.40 -7.24 11.13
C THR A 185 10.64 -8.41 11.73
N LYS A 186 9.47 -8.71 11.18
CA LYS A 186 8.65 -9.87 11.57
C LYS A 186 8.07 -10.51 10.32
N ILE A 187 8.08 -11.84 10.29
CA ILE A 187 7.36 -12.63 9.31
C ILE A 187 5.96 -12.87 9.87
N GLY A 188 4.95 -12.53 9.07
CA GLY A 188 3.56 -12.72 9.47
C GLY A 188 3.19 -14.19 9.60
N PHE A 189 2.33 -14.51 10.56
CA PHE A 189 1.83 -15.87 10.73
C PHE A 189 0.75 -16.16 9.68
N LYS A 190 0.77 -17.38 9.14
CA LYS A 190 -0.23 -17.86 8.17
C LYS A 190 -1.52 -18.26 8.90
N LEU A 191 -2.67 -17.95 8.32
CA LEU A 191 -3.96 -18.50 8.74
C LEU A 191 -4.15 -19.90 8.15
N ASP A 192 -4.76 -20.80 8.94
CA ASP A 192 -4.91 -22.22 8.57
C ASP A 192 -6.17 -22.48 7.73
N LYS A 193 -6.36 -21.66 6.70
CA LYS A 193 -7.45 -21.79 5.73
C LYS A 193 -7.01 -21.23 4.38
N ILE A 194 -7.47 -21.88 3.31
CA ILE A 194 -7.45 -21.30 1.96
C ILE A 194 -8.78 -20.61 1.74
N TYR A 195 -8.72 -19.31 1.47
CA TYR A 195 -9.87 -18.43 1.34
C TYR A 195 -10.29 -18.28 -0.12
N SER A 196 -11.58 -18.04 -0.35
CA SER A 196 -12.07 -17.52 -1.63
C SER A 196 -11.71 -16.04 -1.81
N GLU A 197 -11.92 -15.49 -3.01
CA GLU A 197 -11.66 -14.06 -3.27
C GLU A 197 -12.51 -13.16 -2.36
N ASP A 198 -13.80 -13.46 -2.21
CA ASP A 198 -14.72 -12.67 -1.39
C ASP A 198 -14.40 -12.78 0.11
N GLU A 199 -14.05 -13.98 0.59
CA GLU A 199 -13.65 -14.17 1.98
C GLU A 199 -12.37 -13.38 2.32
N VAL A 200 -11.43 -13.23 1.38
CA VAL A 200 -10.25 -12.38 1.58
C VAL A 200 -10.63 -10.90 1.66
N LEU A 201 -11.54 -10.43 0.80
CA LEU A 201 -12.01 -9.05 0.82
C LEU A 201 -12.64 -8.71 2.18
N ASP A 202 -13.56 -9.56 2.64
CA ASP A 202 -14.26 -9.39 3.91
C ASP A 202 -13.29 -9.46 5.09
N LEU A 203 -12.34 -10.40 5.05
CA LEU A 203 -11.32 -10.52 6.10
C LEU A 203 -10.43 -9.27 6.19
N ILE A 204 -10.00 -8.73 5.05
CA ILE A 204 -9.17 -7.51 5.03
C ILE A 204 -9.97 -6.34 5.60
N GLU A 205 -11.24 -6.20 5.25
CA GLU A 205 -12.12 -5.16 5.77
C GLU A 205 -12.27 -5.23 7.29
N ILE A 206 -12.58 -6.42 7.82
CA ILE A 206 -12.71 -6.65 9.26
C ILE A 206 -11.41 -6.30 9.99
N ILE A 207 -10.25 -6.73 9.48
CA ILE A 207 -8.96 -6.47 10.12
C ILE A 207 -8.59 -4.99 10.06
N VAL A 208 -8.82 -4.31 8.93
CA VAL A 208 -8.53 -2.87 8.79
C VAL A 208 -9.41 -2.07 9.74
N LYS A 209 -10.70 -2.40 9.85
CA LYS A 209 -11.63 -1.79 10.81
C LYS A 209 -11.18 -2.06 12.26
N PHE A 210 -10.89 -3.31 12.60
CA PHE A 210 -10.40 -3.67 13.92
C PHE A 210 -9.12 -2.88 14.28
N PHE A 211 -8.17 -2.78 13.36
CA PHE A 211 -6.95 -2.00 13.55
C PHE A 211 -7.26 -0.51 13.76
N LYS A 212 -8.18 0.06 12.99
CA LYS A 212 -8.58 1.45 13.12
C LYS A 212 -9.19 1.76 14.49
N ASP A 213 -10.00 0.84 15.01
CA ASP A 213 -10.77 1.06 16.25
C ASP A 213 -9.95 0.74 17.52
N ASN A 214 -8.94 -0.13 17.43
CA ASN A 214 -8.24 -0.67 18.61
C ASN A 214 -6.76 -0.31 18.70
N ALA A 215 -6.13 0.16 17.62
CA ALA A 215 -4.70 0.50 17.66
C ALA A 215 -4.45 1.88 18.28
N GLU A 216 -3.47 1.94 19.17
CA GLU A 216 -2.95 3.20 19.68
C GLU A 216 -2.20 3.97 18.58
N PRO A 217 -2.09 5.31 18.68
CA PRO A 217 -1.26 6.09 17.78
C PRO A 217 0.16 5.53 17.67
N ARG A 218 0.65 5.36 16.44
CA ARG A 218 1.97 4.78 16.14
C ARG A 218 2.13 3.27 16.40
N GLN A 219 1.08 2.58 16.82
CA GLN A 219 1.10 1.12 16.99
C GLN A 219 0.96 0.43 15.63
N ARG A 220 1.73 -0.65 15.41
CA ARG A 220 1.60 -1.53 14.23
C ARG A 220 0.64 -2.67 14.54
N LEU A 221 0.00 -3.24 13.52
CA LEU A 221 -0.90 -4.39 13.68
C LEU A 221 -0.25 -5.55 14.47
N GLY A 222 1.01 -5.89 14.17
CA GLY A 222 1.69 -6.96 14.91
C GLY A 222 1.87 -6.67 16.40
N ALA A 223 2.13 -5.41 16.78
CA ALA A 223 2.24 -5.02 18.18
C ALA A 223 0.86 -5.00 18.88
N LEU A 224 -0.21 -4.65 18.15
CA LEU A 224 -1.58 -4.75 18.65
C LEU A 224 -1.96 -6.21 18.94
N ILE A 225 -1.67 -7.12 18.00
CA ILE A 225 -1.95 -8.55 18.15
C ILE A 225 -1.16 -9.15 19.32
N GLU A 226 0.11 -8.75 19.50
CA GLU A 226 0.92 -9.18 20.65
C GLU A 226 0.35 -8.70 21.99
N LYS A 227 -0.15 -7.47 22.04
CA LYS A 227 -0.79 -6.91 23.26
C LYS A 227 -2.08 -7.65 23.63
N ILE A 228 -2.92 -7.96 22.64
CA ILE A 228 -4.23 -8.59 22.84
C ILE A 228 -4.12 -10.12 23.02
N GLY A 229 -3.08 -10.71 22.45
CA GLY A 229 -2.91 -12.15 22.29
C GLY A 229 -3.51 -12.63 20.96
N LYS A 230 -2.78 -13.52 20.27
CA LYS A 230 -3.15 -14.02 18.93
C LYS A 230 -4.56 -14.63 18.90
N ASP A 231 -4.88 -15.51 19.84
CA ASP A 231 -6.15 -16.23 19.83
C ASP A 231 -7.34 -15.30 20.12
N ASN A 232 -7.16 -14.33 21.01
CA ASN A 232 -8.16 -13.31 21.30
C ASN A 232 -8.40 -12.41 20.08
N PHE A 233 -7.32 -12.02 19.39
CA PHE A 233 -7.43 -11.27 18.15
C PHE A 233 -8.20 -12.06 17.08
N LEU A 234 -7.83 -13.34 16.84
CA LEU A 234 -8.49 -14.18 15.85
C LEU A 234 -9.99 -14.34 16.15
N LYS A 235 -10.36 -14.58 17.42
CA LYS A 235 -11.75 -14.60 17.86
C LYS A 235 -12.47 -13.26 17.61
N ALA A 236 -11.81 -12.14 17.91
CA ALA A 236 -12.40 -10.81 17.73
C ALA A 236 -12.67 -10.45 16.26
N VAL A 237 -11.87 -10.98 15.32
CA VAL A 237 -12.07 -10.81 13.87
C VAL A 237 -12.85 -11.98 13.23
N GLY A 238 -13.46 -12.85 14.03
CA GLY A 238 -14.32 -13.93 13.55
C GLY A 238 -13.58 -15.09 12.86
N ILE A 239 -12.28 -15.25 13.09
CA ILE A 239 -11.50 -16.40 12.61
C ILE A 239 -11.57 -17.50 13.68
N THR A 240 -12.15 -18.64 13.32
CA THR A 240 -12.12 -19.85 14.15
C THR A 240 -10.69 -20.38 14.20
N VAL A 241 -10.19 -20.60 15.42
CA VAL A 241 -8.86 -21.15 15.73
C VAL A 241 -8.98 -22.63 16.05
#